data_AF-A0A5F1ZUZ0-F1
#
_entry.id   AF-A0A5F1ZUZ0-F1
#
_cell.length_a   1.000
_cell.length_b   1.000
_cell.length_c   1.000
_cell.angle_alpha   90.00
_cell.angle_beta   90.00
_cell.angle_gamma   90.00
#
_symmetry.space_group_name_H-M   'P 1'
#
loop_
_entity.id
_entity.type
_entity.pdbx_description
1 polymer ?
#
loop_
_entity_poly.entity_id
_entity_poly.type
_entity_poly.pdbx_seq_one_letter_code
_entity_poly.pdbx_strand_id
1 'polypeptide(L)'
;MDETGLILSIALGLLAAFFSYRMFKNLKDIREEDQAYAPPLDASVDEKVTYYKKILYISLIVFPSLSIIVILDLNSLESGEAATVRTWALVAFIYEQFGYWAAILAAPVLGVLVVAGLLRTIRLLRSENKA
;
A
#
# COMPACT_ATOMS: atom_id res chain seq x y z
N MET A 1 -16.32 14.16 -18.94
CA MET A 1 -16.55 13.69 -17.56
C MET A 1 -18.03 13.81 -17.31
N ASP A 2 -18.70 12.69 -17.05
CA ASP A 2 -20.14 12.67 -16.79
C ASP A 2 -20.44 13.28 -15.41
N GLU A 3 -21.57 13.99 -15.30
CA GLU A 3 -22.02 14.69 -14.08
C GLU A 3 -22.05 13.75 -12.86
N THR A 4 -22.38 12.47 -13.08
CA THR A 4 -22.34 11.39 -12.10
C THR A 4 -20.94 11.10 -11.56
N GLY A 5 -19.91 11.16 -12.41
CA GLY A 5 -18.51 10.97 -12.02
C GLY A 5 -17.96 12.13 -11.20
N LEU A 6 -18.43 13.35 -11.47
CA LEU A 6 -18.11 14.53 -10.68
C LEU A 6 -18.69 14.43 -9.25
N ILE A 7 -19.97 14.06 -9.14
CA ILE A 7 -20.64 13.92 -7.83
C ILE A 7 -19.96 12.82 -7.00
N LEU A 8 -19.65 11.67 -7.61
CA LEU A 8 -18.99 10.56 -6.93
C LEU A 8 -17.58 10.93 -6.42
N SER A 9 -16.79 11.62 -7.24
CA SER A 9 -15.44 12.06 -6.85
C SER A 9 -15.47 13.10 -5.73
N ILE A 10 -16.43 14.03 -5.75
CA ILE A 10 -16.63 14.98 -4.64
C ILE A 10 -17.03 14.25 -3.36
N ALA A 11 -17.97 13.31 -3.43
CA ALA A 11 -18.42 12.54 -2.27
C ALA A 11 -17.29 11.71 -1.65
N LEU A 12 -16.48 11.02 -2.47
CA LEU A 12 -15.31 10.28 -2.03
C LEU A 12 -14.24 11.20 -1.44
N GLY A 13 -14.00 12.37 -2.05
CA GLY A 13 -13.08 13.37 -1.55
C GLY A 13 -13.47 13.91 -0.18
N LEU A 14 -14.76 14.19 0.03
CA LEU A 14 -15.29 14.64 1.32
C LEU A 14 -15.21 13.54 2.40
N LEU A 15 -15.53 12.29 2.04
CA LEU A 15 -15.36 11.13 2.92
C LEU A 15 -13.90 10.97 3.35
N ALA A 16 -12.98 11.00 2.39
CA ALA A 16 -11.55 10.90 2.66
C ALA A 16 -11.05 12.07 3.53
N ALA A 17 -11.51 13.31 3.26
CA ALA A 17 -11.17 14.48 4.06
C ALA A 17 -11.70 14.37 5.50
N PHE A 18 -12.93 13.87 5.68
CA PHE A 18 -13.51 13.63 7.00
C PHE A 18 -12.74 12.57 7.79
N PHE A 19 -12.40 11.44 7.17
CA PHE A 19 -11.59 10.40 7.81
C PHE A 19 -10.18 10.88 8.12
N SER A 20 -9.55 11.62 7.21
CA SER A 20 -8.24 12.24 7.41
C SER A 20 -8.27 13.22 8.59
N TYR A 21 -9.26 14.11 8.65
CA TYR A 21 -9.43 15.05 9.75
C TYR A 21 -9.62 14.32 11.10
N ARG A 22 -10.45 13.28 11.14
CA ARG A 22 -10.66 12.48 12.35
C ARG A 22 -9.37 11.79 12.80
N MET A 23 -8.60 11.25 11.86
CA MET A 23 -7.31 10.61 12.15
C MET A 23 -6.28 11.63 12.62
N PHE A 24 -6.25 12.82 12.03
CA PHE A 24 -5.36 13.92 12.41
C PHE A 24 -5.66 14.46 13.81
N LYS A 25 -6.95 14.52 14.17
CA LYS A 25 -7.36 14.90 15.53
C LYS A 25 -6.86 13.89 16.55
N ASN A 26 -6.93 12.59 16.23
CA ASN A 26 -6.39 11.54 17.09
C ASN A 26 -4.86 11.58 17.16
N LEU A 27 -4.16 11.92 16.06
CA LEU A 27 -2.70 12.04 16.01
C LEU A 27 -2.14 13.13 16.93
N LYS A 28 -2.90 14.20 17.20
CA LYS A 28 -2.48 15.25 18.13
C LYS A 28 -2.38 14.80 19.59
N ASP A 29 -3.04 13.70 19.95
CA ASP A 29 -3.01 13.10 21.30
C ASP A 29 -1.98 11.96 21.42
N ILE A 30 -1.25 11.64 20.35
CA ILE A 30 -0.28 10.53 20.34
C ILE A 30 1.08 11.04 20.86
N ARG A 31 1.60 10.43 21.94
CA ARG A 31 2.92 10.76 22.53
C ARG A 31 4.02 10.62 21.47
N GLU A 32 5.08 11.43 21.54
CA GLU A 32 6.25 11.30 20.65
C GLU A 32 6.85 9.88 20.65
N GLU A 33 6.72 9.17 21.77
CA GLU A 33 7.14 7.78 21.97
C GLU A 33 6.36 6.79 21.06
N ASP A 34 5.10 7.10 20.77
CA ASP A 34 4.20 6.32 19.92
C ASP A 34 4.33 6.69 18.42
N GLN A 35 5.13 7.70 18.09
CA GLN A 35 5.44 8.11 16.71
C GLN A 35 6.57 7.29 16.08
N ALA A 36 7.11 6.30 16.80
CA ALA A 36 8.14 5.42 16.29
C ALA A 36 7.66 4.69 15.01
N TYR A 37 8.44 4.81 13.94
CA TYR A 37 8.17 4.17 12.64
C TYR A 37 8.17 2.63 12.73
N ALA A 38 8.65 2.06 13.82
CA ALA A 38 8.58 0.64 14.15
C ALA A 38 8.24 0.52 15.65
N PRO A 39 7.56 -0.57 16.08
CA PRO A 39 7.32 -0.80 17.48
C PRO A 39 8.67 -0.89 18.21
N PRO A 40 8.83 -0.25 19.37
CA PRO A 40 10.09 -0.30 20.10
C PRO A 40 10.40 -1.75 20.50
N LEU A 41 11.69 -2.06 20.69
CA LEU A 41 12.13 -3.45 20.87
C LEU A 41 11.52 -4.12 22.10
N ASP A 42 11.22 -3.33 23.12
CA ASP A 42 10.58 -3.68 24.38
C ASP A 42 9.04 -3.69 24.32
N ALA A 43 8.43 -3.32 23.19
CA ALA A 43 6.98 -3.37 23.05
C ALA A 43 6.42 -4.78 23.26
N SER A 44 5.23 -4.83 23.86
CA SER A 44 4.50 -6.07 24.07
C SER A 44 4.19 -6.77 22.75
N VAL A 45 3.98 -8.08 22.81
CA VAL A 45 3.65 -8.86 21.61
C VAL A 45 2.34 -8.35 20.97
N ASP A 46 1.37 -7.96 21.78
CA ASP A 46 0.07 -7.47 21.28
C ASP A 46 0.19 -6.13 20.55
N GLU A 47 1.07 -5.24 21.00
CA GLU A 47 1.37 -3.99 20.30
C GLU A 47 2.08 -4.24 18.97
N LYS A 48 3.08 -5.13 18.96
CA LYS A 48 3.79 -5.54 17.73
C LYS A 48 2.81 -6.15 16.73
N VAL A 49 1.90 -7.03 17.16
CA VAL A 49 0.87 -7.63 16.30
C VAL A 49 -0.10 -6.58 15.77
N THR A 50 -0.53 -5.63 16.60
CA THR A 50 -1.43 -4.54 16.18
C THR A 50 -0.77 -3.65 15.14
N TYR A 51 0.52 -3.33 15.31
CA TYR A 51 1.31 -2.61 14.33
C TYR A 51 1.38 -3.34 12.98
N TYR A 52 1.77 -4.62 12.96
CA TYR A 52 1.85 -5.38 11.70
C TYR A 52 0.49 -5.56 11.02
N LYS A 53 -0.61 -5.64 11.78
CA LYS A 53 -1.97 -5.64 11.22
C LYS A 53 -2.30 -4.31 10.53
N LYS A 54 -1.90 -3.16 11.11
CA LYS A 54 -2.09 -1.86 10.46
C LYS A 54 -1.36 -1.80 9.12
N ILE A 55 -0.09 -2.23 9.07
CA ILE A 55 0.67 -2.30 7.81
C ILE A 55 0.01 -3.26 6.82
N LEU A 56 -0.49 -4.41 7.28
CA LEU A 56 -1.20 -5.38 6.44
C LEU A 56 -2.41 -4.74 5.75
N TYR A 57 -3.24 -3.99 6.49
CA TYR A 57 -4.39 -3.29 5.90
C TYR A 57 -3.96 -2.20 4.91
N ILE A 58 -2.90 -1.45 5.21
CA ILE A 58 -2.34 -0.46 4.28
C ILE A 58 -1.87 -1.16 2.99
N SER A 59 -1.16 -2.27 3.12
CA SER A 59 -0.63 -3.04 1.99
C SER A 59 -1.75 -3.53 1.07
N LEU A 60 -2.88 -3.99 1.64
CA LEU A 60 -4.04 -4.44 0.88
C LEU A 60 -4.70 -3.33 0.04
N ILE A 61 -4.48 -2.06 0.35
CA ILE A 61 -4.99 -0.93 -0.45
C ILE A 61 -3.92 -0.43 -1.41
N VAL A 62 -2.68 -0.29 -0.93
CA VAL A 62 -1.57 0.29 -1.69
C VAL A 62 -1.18 -0.60 -2.87
N PHE A 63 -1.02 -1.91 -2.68
CA PHE A 63 -0.56 -2.78 -3.77
C PHE A 63 -1.56 -2.93 -4.92
N PRO A 64 -2.88 -3.09 -4.69
CA PRO A 64 -3.84 -3.07 -5.79
C PRO A 64 -3.88 -1.73 -6.52
N SER A 65 -3.83 -0.61 -5.79
CA SER A 65 -3.82 0.73 -6.40
C SER A 65 -2.58 0.92 -7.27
N LEU A 66 -1.41 0.54 -6.76
CA LEU A 66 -0.15 0.59 -7.50
C LEU A 66 -0.17 -0.33 -8.73
N SER A 67 -0.76 -1.52 -8.60
CA SER A 67 -0.90 -2.46 -9.72
C SER A 67 -1.75 -1.87 -10.84
N ILE A 68 -2.86 -1.21 -10.51
CA ILE A 68 -3.72 -0.54 -11.49
C ILE A 68 -2.93 0.58 -12.20
N ILE A 69 -2.22 1.42 -11.45
CA ILE A 69 -1.41 2.51 -12.03
C ILE A 69 -0.35 1.95 -12.99
N VAL A 70 0.41 0.93 -12.56
CA VAL A 70 1.42 0.27 -13.40
C VAL A 70 0.81 -0.32 -14.67
N ILE A 71 -0.35 -0.96 -14.57
CA ILE A 71 -1.06 -1.52 -15.72
C ILE A 71 -1.49 -0.42 -16.68
N LEU A 72 -2.03 0.69 -16.20
CA LEU A 72 -2.45 1.80 -17.05
C LEU A 72 -1.24 2.45 -17.76
N ASP A 73 -0.18 2.73 -17.01
CA ASP A 73 1.04 3.32 -17.56
C ASP A 73 1.65 2.43 -18.65
N LEU A 74 1.81 1.12 -18.37
CA LEU A 74 2.40 0.20 -19.34
C LEU A 74 1.48 -0.05 -20.54
N ASN A 75 0.16 -0.05 -20.36
CA ASN A 75 -0.78 -0.15 -21.49
C ASN A 75 -0.67 1.07 -22.42
N SER A 76 -0.61 2.29 -21.88
CA SER A 76 -0.47 3.50 -22.69
C SER A 76 0.88 3.56 -23.40
N LEU A 77 1.94 2.96 -22.82
CA LEU A 77 3.24 2.82 -23.48
C LEU A 77 3.18 1.81 -24.65
N GLU A 78 2.57 0.64 -24.43
CA GLU A 78 2.49 -0.42 -25.46
C GLU A 78 1.48 -0.10 -26.58
N SER A 79 0.42 0.64 -26.28
CA SER A 79 -0.55 1.07 -27.30
C SER A 79 0.00 2.17 -28.21
N GLY A 80 1.17 2.74 -27.88
CA GLY A 80 1.73 3.91 -28.55
C GLY A 80 0.98 5.21 -28.24
N GLU A 81 0.06 5.20 -27.28
CA GLU A 81 -0.67 6.39 -26.83
C GLU A 81 0.25 7.40 -26.14
N ALA A 82 1.26 6.92 -25.42
CA ALA A 82 2.27 7.73 -24.76
C ALA A 82 3.69 7.32 -25.18
N ALA A 83 4.52 8.30 -25.56
CA ALA A 83 5.93 8.06 -25.90
C ALA A 83 6.80 7.74 -24.67
N THR A 84 6.40 8.21 -23.49
CA THR A 84 7.13 8.02 -22.22
C THR A 84 6.15 7.97 -21.06
N VAL A 85 6.41 7.14 -20.06
CA VAL A 85 5.62 7.05 -18.81
C VAL A 85 6.51 7.13 -17.58
N ARG A 86 6.01 7.76 -16.52
CA ARG A 86 6.74 7.88 -15.25
C ARG A 86 6.35 6.74 -14.32
N THR A 87 7.07 5.62 -14.42
CA THR A 87 6.83 4.44 -13.57
C THR A 87 7.90 4.29 -12.48
N TRP A 88 7.68 3.33 -11.58
CA TRP A 88 8.64 2.98 -10.54
C TRP A 88 9.87 2.31 -11.15
N ALA A 89 11.07 2.67 -10.69
CA ALA A 89 12.33 2.19 -11.25
C ALA A 89 12.44 0.66 -11.32
N LEU A 90 11.92 -0.07 -10.32
CA LEU A 90 11.92 -1.53 -10.34
C LEU A 90 11.04 -2.09 -11.48
N VAL A 91 9.89 -1.46 -11.73
CA VAL A 91 8.98 -1.85 -12.82
C VAL A 91 9.61 -1.53 -14.16
N ALA A 92 10.22 -0.35 -14.31
CA ALA A 92 10.95 0.03 -15.52
C ALA A 92 12.09 -0.96 -15.83
N PHE A 93 12.88 -1.32 -14.82
CA PHE A 93 13.95 -2.30 -14.98
C PHE A 93 13.42 -3.67 -15.41
N ILE A 94 12.34 -4.16 -14.79
CA ILE A 94 11.74 -5.45 -15.17
C ILE A 94 11.17 -5.38 -16.59
N TYR A 95 10.56 -4.26 -16.97
CA TYR A 95 10.05 -4.03 -18.30
C TYR A 95 11.15 -4.08 -19.37
N GLU A 96 12.28 -3.40 -19.13
CA GLU A 96 13.41 -3.40 -20.05
C GLU A 96 14.07 -4.77 -20.22
N GLN A 97 14.15 -5.57 -19.14
CA GLN A 97 14.87 -6.85 -19.16
C GLN A 97 13.98 -8.04 -19.52
N PHE A 98 12.70 -8.03 -19.12
CA PHE A 98 11.79 -9.17 -19.21
C PHE A 98 10.50 -8.88 -19.97
N GLY A 99 10.29 -7.63 -20.39
CA GLY A 99 9.14 -7.20 -21.19
C GLY A 99 7.87 -6.92 -20.39
N TYR A 100 6.82 -6.57 -21.15
CA TYR A 100 5.52 -6.11 -20.66
C TYR A 100 4.85 -7.01 -19.62
N TRP A 101 4.70 -8.30 -19.92
CA TRP A 101 3.98 -9.24 -19.05
C TRP A 101 4.66 -9.40 -17.69
N ALA A 102 5.99 -9.46 -17.66
CA ALA A 102 6.74 -9.54 -16.42
C ALA A 102 6.60 -8.26 -15.58
N ALA A 103 6.64 -7.10 -16.23
CA ALA A 103 6.53 -5.81 -15.56
C ALA A 103 5.16 -5.58 -14.92
N ILE A 104 4.07 -5.98 -15.59
CA ILE A 104 2.71 -5.91 -15.02
C ILE A 104 2.58 -6.77 -13.78
N LEU A 105 3.19 -7.95 -13.78
CA LEU A 105 3.10 -8.88 -12.66
C LEU A 105 4.02 -8.49 -11.50
N ALA A 106 4.99 -7.59 -11.69
CA ALA A 106 5.93 -7.20 -10.65
C ALA A 106 5.23 -6.62 -9.41
N ALA A 107 4.33 -5.65 -9.60
CA ALA A 107 3.60 -5.01 -8.51
C ALA A 107 2.67 -5.97 -7.74
N PRO A 108 1.81 -6.79 -8.38
CA PRO A 108 0.94 -7.72 -7.65
C PRO A 108 1.74 -8.85 -6.99
N VAL A 109 2.79 -9.38 -7.61
CA VAL A 109 3.65 -10.40 -7.00
C VAL A 109 4.34 -9.84 -5.76
N LEU A 110 4.89 -8.63 -5.82
CA LEU A 110 5.48 -7.97 -4.66
C LEU A 110 4.44 -7.78 -3.55
N GLY A 111 3.22 -7.38 -3.89
CA GLY A 111 2.12 -7.25 -2.94
C GLY A 111 1.79 -8.55 -2.23
N VAL A 112 1.72 -9.67 -2.96
CA VAL A 112 1.51 -11.00 -2.38
C VAL A 112 2.65 -11.38 -1.45
N LEU A 113 3.91 -11.15 -1.85
CA LEU A 113 5.07 -11.45 -1.01
C LEU A 113 5.08 -10.64 0.29
N VAL A 114 4.75 -9.36 0.23
CA VAL A 114 4.67 -8.50 1.42
C VAL A 114 3.53 -8.95 2.34
N VAL A 115 2.34 -9.20 1.81
CA VAL A 115 1.19 -9.70 2.59
C VAL A 115 1.52 -11.05 3.24
N ALA A 116 2.11 -11.98 2.50
CA ALA A 116 2.53 -13.28 3.02
C ALA A 116 3.60 -13.15 4.11
N GLY A 117 4.58 -12.26 3.92
CA GLY A 117 5.62 -11.94 4.90
C GLY A 117 5.04 -11.38 6.21
N LEU A 118 4.14 -10.39 6.10
CA LEU A 118 3.46 -9.79 7.25
C LEU A 118 2.61 -10.82 8.02
N LEU A 119 1.85 -11.65 7.31
CA LEU A 119 1.08 -12.74 7.91
C LEU A 119 1.98 -13.75 8.63
N ARG A 120 3.13 -14.09 8.04
CA ARG A 120 4.12 -14.97 8.68
C ARG A 120 4.66 -14.35 9.96
N THR A 121 5.04 -13.07 9.94
CA THR A 121 5.54 -12.36 11.13
C THR A 121 4.50 -12.30 12.25
N ILE A 122 3.24 -12.01 11.92
CA ILE A 122 2.14 -12.01 12.91
C ILE A 122 1.95 -13.40 13.53
N ARG A 123 2.06 -14.47 12.74
CA ARG A 123 1.95 -15.85 13.24
C ARG A 123 3.11 -16.19 14.19
N LEU A 124 4.33 -15.81 13.83
CA LEU A 124 5.53 -16.04 14.66
C LEU A 124 5.45 -15.33 16.01
N LEU A 125 5.13 -14.04 16.00
CA LEU A 125 4.96 -13.26 17.24
C LEU A 125 3.89 -13.88 18.15
N ARG A 126 2.77 -14.33 17.56
CA ARG A 126 1.70 -14.98 18.32
C ARG A 126 2.10 -16.36 18.85
N SER A 127 3.00 -17.09 18.20
CA SER A 127 3.51 -18.37 18.73
C SER A 127 4.48 -18.17 19.89
N GLU A 128 5.32 -17.14 19.84
CA GLU A 128 6.28 -16.83 20.92
C GLU A 128 5.58 -16.45 22.23
N ASN A 129 4.42 -15.76 22.16
CA ASN A 129 3.64 -15.40 23.34
C ASN A 129 2.83 -16.55 23.96
N LYS A 130 2.77 -17.72 23.29
CA LYS A 130 2.07 -18.91 23.79
C LYS A 130 3.01 -19.95 24.40
N ALA A 131 4.32 -19.78 24.21
CA ALA A 131 5.37 -20.62 24.78
C ALA A 131 5.81 -20.04 26.13
#